data_AF-A0A5B0IKB2-F1
#
_entry.id   AF-A0A5B0IKB2-F1
#
_cell.length_a   1.000
_cell.length_b   1.000
_cell.length_c   1.000
_cell.angle_alpha   90.00
_cell.angle_beta   90.00
_cell.angle_gamma   90.00
#
_symmetry.space_group_name_H-M   'P 1'
#
loop_
_entity.id
_entity.type
_entity.pdbx_description
1 polymer ?
#
loop_
_entity_poly.entity_id
_entity_poly.type
_entity_poly.pdbx_seq_one_letter_code
_entity_poly.pdbx_strand_id
1 'polypeptide(L)'
;MYLCDGHEYQSIDDLRRLRDEGRHQCDLVLIVARPTLALVLAGVRLGVVSCLTLPLRAEQLAEHASLWRQRAELLTSTGYLDVLDTEQVERFFPLTVPRHVTPRTETPTLKKVREVIRATQSYVTARQVAEHTGLSAVSVRRYLRELTERGDVATAVQYGKTGRPTTLFRWSSSNEPHEDPAPTHIQLGSTTRRT
;
A
#
# COMPACT_ATOMS: atom_id res chain seq x y z
N MET A 1 -17.76 13.64 -5.19
CA MET A 1 -17.71 12.23 -5.63
C MET A 1 -18.69 12.04 -6.78
N TYR A 2 -18.18 11.81 -7.99
CA TYR A 2 -18.98 11.48 -9.19
C TYR A 2 -18.78 10.00 -9.48
N LEU A 3 -19.86 9.25 -9.73
CA LEU A 3 -19.81 7.81 -9.99
C LEU A 3 -20.16 7.59 -11.47
N CYS A 4 -19.23 7.00 -12.22
CA CYS A 4 -19.43 6.70 -13.64
C CYS A 4 -20.21 5.39 -13.79
N ASP A 5 -21.45 5.45 -14.28
CA ASP A 5 -22.26 4.26 -14.54
C ASP A 5 -22.05 3.76 -15.97
N GLY A 6 -21.22 2.72 -16.14
CA GLY A 6 -21.19 1.80 -17.29
C GLY A 6 -20.76 2.33 -18.67
N HIS A 7 -21.01 3.61 -18.98
CA HIS A 7 -20.68 4.28 -20.22
C HIS A 7 -19.41 5.12 -20.01
N GLU A 8 -18.27 4.43 -20.08
CA GLU A 8 -16.95 4.99 -19.73
C GLU A 8 -16.62 6.30 -20.47
N TYR A 9 -17.05 6.44 -21.74
CA TYR A 9 -16.84 7.66 -22.54
C TYR A 9 -17.81 8.80 -22.20
N GLN A 10 -19.10 8.49 -22.01
CA GLN A 10 -20.13 9.47 -21.64
C GLN A 10 -19.76 10.18 -20.34
N SER A 11 -19.21 9.40 -19.41
CA SER A 11 -18.80 9.91 -18.10
C SER A 11 -17.66 10.92 -18.18
N ILE A 12 -16.71 10.74 -19.11
CA ILE A 12 -15.63 11.71 -19.33
C ILE A 12 -16.15 13.00 -19.95
N ASP A 13 -17.13 12.92 -20.85
CA ASP A 13 -17.74 14.11 -21.44
C ASP A 13 -18.55 14.89 -20.41
N ASP A 14 -19.23 14.22 -19.48
CA ASP A 14 -19.87 14.88 -18.34
C ASP A 14 -18.83 15.57 -17.44
N LEU A 15 -17.69 14.93 -17.18
CA LEU A 15 -16.60 15.54 -16.42
C LEU A 15 -16.02 16.76 -17.12
N ARG A 16 -15.83 16.71 -18.45
CA ARG A 16 -15.42 17.87 -19.26
C ARG A 16 -16.39 19.02 -19.09
N ARG A 17 -17.68 18.74 -19.27
CA ARG A 17 -18.74 19.73 -19.12
C ARG A 17 -18.74 20.38 -17.73
N LEU A 18 -18.59 19.59 -16.67
CA LEU A 18 -18.50 20.13 -15.30
C LEU A 18 -17.29 21.07 -15.12
N ARG A 19 -16.16 20.76 -15.76
CA ARG A 19 -14.98 21.62 -15.72
C ARG A 19 -15.17 22.89 -16.56
N ASP A 20 -15.80 22.80 -17.71
CA ASP A 20 -16.13 23.95 -18.56
C ASP A 20 -17.15 24.89 -17.88
N GLU A 21 -18.06 24.34 -17.08
CA GLU A 21 -19.01 25.09 -16.24
C GLU A 21 -18.36 25.74 -14.99
N GLY A 22 -17.03 25.68 -14.85
CA GLY A 22 -16.30 26.31 -13.75
C GLY A 22 -16.38 25.55 -12.43
N ARG A 23 -16.93 24.33 -12.40
CA ARG A 23 -17.11 23.53 -11.17
C ARG A 23 -15.81 22.79 -10.83
N HIS A 24 -14.80 23.55 -10.39
CA HIS A 24 -13.47 23.03 -10.08
C HIS A 24 -13.33 22.51 -8.63
N GLN A 25 -14.23 22.91 -7.73
CA GLN A 25 -14.12 22.65 -6.28
C GLN A 25 -14.48 21.20 -5.86
N CYS A 26 -14.77 20.32 -6.81
CA CYS A 26 -15.15 18.93 -6.54
C CYS A 26 -13.98 17.98 -6.83
N ASP A 27 -13.67 17.13 -5.86
CA ASP A 27 -12.85 15.94 -6.07
C ASP A 27 -13.61 14.88 -6.86
N LEU A 28 -12.92 14.28 -7.83
CA LEU A 28 -13.45 13.27 -8.74
C LEU A 28 -12.70 11.95 -8.57
N VAL A 29 -13.45 10.87 -8.35
CA VAL A 29 -12.91 9.51 -8.29
C VAL A 29 -13.56 8.71 -9.41
N LEU A 30 -12.75 8.12 -10.28
CA LEU A 30 -13.23 7.28 -11.36
C LEU A 30 -13.44 5.86 -10.83
N ILE A 31 -14.62 5.27 -11.02
CA ILE A 31 -14.88 3.86 -10.70
C ILE A 31 -15.26 3.18 -12.01
N VAL A 32 -14.49 2.18 -12.44
CA VAL A 32 -14.59 1.58 -13.78
C VAL A 32 -14.46 0.07 -13.74
N ALA A 33 -15.19 -0.64 -14.59
CA ALA A 33 -15.06 -2.10 -14.70
C ALA A 33 -13.85 -2.51 -15.54
N ARG A 34 -13.53 -1.77 -16.60
CA ARG A 34 -12.41 -2.09 -17.50
C ARG A 34 -11.61 -0.81 -17.82
N PRO A 35 -10.64 -0.43 -16.99
CA PRO A 35 -9.85 0.76 -17.25
C PRO A 35 -9.06 0.62 -18.56
N THR A 36 -9.30 1.51 -19.51
CA THR A 36 -8.42 1.67 -20.68
C THR A 36 -7.42 2.78 -20.43
N LEU A 37 -6.24 2.70 -21.06
CA LEU A 37 -5.22 3.76 -20.94
C LEU A 37 -5.77 5.13 -21.37
N ALA A 38 -6.54 5.18 -22.45
CA ALA A 38 -7.16 6.41 -22.95
C ALA A 38 -8.09 7.04 -21.90
N LEU A 39 -8.90 6.22 -21.24
CA LEU A 39 -9.82 6.66 -20.19
C LEU A 39 -9.07 7.22 -18.98
N VAL A 40 -8.04 6.51 -18.50
CA VAL A 40 -7.24 6.93 -17.35
C VAL A 40 -6.51 8.25 -17.66
N LEU A 41 -5.88 8.37 -18.83
CA LEU A 41 -5.18 9.59 -19.23
C LEU A 41 -6.14 10.79 -19.38
N ALA A 42 -7.33 10.56 -19.93
CA ALA A 42 -8.34 11.60 -20.03
C ALA A 42 -8.85 12.03 -18.64
N GLY A 43 -9.07 11.09 -17.72
CA GLY A 43 -9.42 11.39 -16.34
C GLY A 43 -8.35 12.20 -15.61
N VAL A 44 -7.07 11.82 -15.74
CA VAL A 44 -5.94 12.55 -15.14
C VAL A 44 -5.91 14.01 -15.62
N ARG A 45 -6.10 14.24 -16.93
CA ARG A 45 -6.15 15.59 -17.51
C ARG A 45 -7.33 16.44 -17.00
N LEU A 46 -8.41 15.80 -16.55
CA LEU A 46 -9.60 16.48 -15.99
C LEU A 46 -9.56 16.63 -14.47
N GLY A 47 -8.44 16.27 -13.84
CA GLY A 47 -8.23 16.39 -12.40
C GLY A 47 -8.96 15.30 -11.60
N VAL A 48 -9.07 14.09 -12.13
CA VAL A 48 -9.47 12.91 -11.35
C VAL A 48 -8.37 12.60 -10.32
N VAL A 49 -8.74 12.53 -9.04
CA VAL A 49 -7.79 12.32 -7.93
C VAL A 49 -7.50 10.84 -7.67
N SER A 50 -8.36 9.93 -8.13
CA SER A 50 -8.18 8.48 -7.95
C SER A 50 -9.00 7.67 -8.96
N CYS A 51 -8.54 6.46 -9.29
CA CYS A 51 -9.24 5.52 -10.15
C CYS A 51 -9.34 4.15 -9.47
N LEU A 52 -10.55 3.60 -9.42
CA LEU A 52 -10.92 2.36 -8.77
C LEU A 52 -11.48 1.38 -9.80
N THR A 53 -11.06 0.13 -9.70
CA THR A 53 -11.54 -0.93 -10.58
C THR A 53 -12.56 -1.81 -9.90
N LEU A 54 -13.68 -2.08 -10.56
CA LEU A 54 -14.64 -3.10 -10.12
C LEU A 54 -14.11 -4.50 -10.43
N PRO A 55 -14.43 -5.52 -9.61
CA PRO A 55 -15.23 -5.45 -8.38
C PRO A 55 -14.46 -4.84 -7.21
N LEU A 56 -15.09 -3.92 -6.51
CA LEU A 56 -14.54 -3.25 -5.33
C LEU A 56 -14.87 -4.04 -4.07
N ARG A 57 -13.86 -4.33 -3.25
CA ARG A 57 -14.08 -4.85 -1.90
C ARG A 57 -14.37 -3.71 -0.92
N ALA A 58 -15.10 -4.01 0.15
CA ALA A 58 -15.45 -3.03 1.18
C ALA A 58 -14.19 -2.39 1.80
N GLU A 59 -13.13 -3.17 1.99
CA GLU A 59 -11.87 -2.69 2.56
C GLU A 59 -11.19 -1.68 1.63
N GLN A 60 -11.21 -1.92 0.32
CA GLN A 60 -10.64 -1.02 -0.67
C GLN A 60 -11.40 0.31 -0.71
N LEU A 61 -12.73 0.26 -0.61
CA LEU A 61 -13.53 1.48 -0.53
C LEU A 61 -13.25 2.24 0.77
N ALA A 62 -13.12 1.55 1.90
CA ALA A 62 -12.81 2.16 3.19
C ALA A 62 -11.43 2.83 3.21
N GLU A 63 -10.41 2.17 2.65
CA GLU A 63 -9.06 2.75 2.47
C GLU A 63 -9.12 4.03 1.63
N HIS A 64 -9.78 4.00 0.48
CA HIS A 64 -9.92 5.19 -0.37
C HIS A 64 -10.71 6.31 0.30
N ALA A 65 -11.79 5.99 1.02
CA ALA A 65 -12.56 6.98 1.77
C ALA A 65 -11.74 7.62 2.89
N SER A 66 -10.88 6.84 3.56
CA SER A 66 -9.99 7.33 4.62
C SER A 66 -8.93 8.30 4.06
N LEU A 67 -8.31 7.96 2.93
CA LEU A 67 -7.35 8.82 2.24
C LEU A 67 -8.01 10.11 1.75
N TRP A 68 -9.22 10.01 1.19
CA TRP A 68 -9.98 11.18 0.78
C TRP A 68 -10.32 12.08 1.97
N ARG A 69 -10.75 11.50 3.11
CA ARG A 69 -11.04 12.26 4.32
C ARG A 69 -9.80 12.99 4.86
N GLN A 70 -8.65 12.32 4.91
CA GLN A 70 -7.39 12.95 5.31
C GLN A 70 -7.03 14.13 4.39
N ARG A 71 -7.19 13.98 3.07
CA ARG A 71 -6.99 15.07 2.11
C ARG A 71 -7.95 16.23 2.33
N ALA A 72 -9.23 15.94 2.57
CA ALA A 72 -10.25 16.96 2.85
C ALA A 72 -9.98 17.70 4.17
N GLU A 73 -9.53 16.99 5.20
CA GLU A 73 -9.11 17.54 6.50
C GLU A 73 -7.87 18.44 6.33
N LEU A 74 -6.90 18.06 5.50
CA LEU A 74 -5.78 18.93 5.16
C LEU A 74 -6.27 20.22 4.50
N LEU A 75 -7.13 20.13 3.48
CA LEU A 75 -7.68 21.31 2.78
C LEU A 75 -8.50 22.24 3.68
N THR A 76 -9.19 21.69 4.68
CA THR A 76 -9.98 22.49 5.64
C THR A 76 -9.14 23.05 6.78
N SER A 77 -8.14 22.31 7.27
CA SER A 77 -7.21 22.77 8.32
C SER A 77 -6.18 23.78 7.82
N THR A 78 -5.80 23.74 6.53
CA THR A 78 -4.94 24.75 5.90
C THR A 78 -5.68 26.01 5.47
N GLY A 79 -6.95 26.20 5.86
CA GLY A 79 -7.81 27.33 5.48
C GLY A 79 -7.30 28.74 5.85
N TYR A 80 -6.09 28.86 6.42
CA TYR A 80 -5.46 30.12 6.83
C TYR A 80 -3.95 30.21 6.53
N LEU A 81 -3.37 29.27 5.78
CA LEU A 81 -1.95 29.32 5.45
C LEU A 81 -1.75 29.80 4.01
N ASP A 82 -1.30 31.05 3.84
CA ASP A 82 -0.86 31.60 2.54
C ASP A 82 0.38 30.86 1.99
N VAL A 83 1.08 30.09 2.84
CA VAL A 83 2.30 29.35 2.50
C VAL A 83 2.21 27.93 3.07
N LEU A 84 2.35 26.95 2.19
CA LEU A 84 2.50 25.54 2.56
C LEU A 84 3.98 25.18 2.67
N ASP A 85 4.35 24.38 3.67
CA ASP A 85 5.68 23.78 3.75
C ASP A 85 5.83 22.56 2.80
N THR A 86 7.06 22.07 2.62
CA THR A 86 7.34 20.95 1.71
C THR A 86 6.58 19.67 2.11
N GLU A 87 6.45 19.40 3.40
CA GLU A 87 5.77 18.20 3.90
C GLU A 87 4.26 18.28 3.64
N GLN A 88 3.67 19.46 3.80
CA GLN A 88 2.28 19.74 3.46
C GLN A 88 2.04 19.61 1.95
N VAL A 89 2.92 20.17 1.11
CA VAL A 89 2.84 20.04 -0.35
C VAL A 89 2.90 18.57 -0.78
N GLU A 90 3.80 17.78 -0.20
CA GLU A 90 3.90 16.33 -0.47
C GLU A 90 2.63 15.58 -0.06
N ARG A 91 1.97 16.00 1.04
CA ARG A 91 0.66 15.45 1.45
C ARG A 91 -0.49 15.84 0.52
N PHE A 92 -0.41 16.99 -0.17
CA PHE A 92 -1.40 17.41 -1.18
C PHE A 92 -1.21 16.71 -2.53
N PHE A 93 0.03 16.41 -2.89
CA PHE A 93 0.38 15.69 -4.10
C PHE A 93 1.12 14.40 -3.75
N PRO A 94 0.46 13.45 -3.07
CA PRO A 94 1.08 12.15 -2.89
C PRO A 94 1.29 11.61 -4.29
N LEU A 95 2.55 11.45 -4.70
CA LEU A 95 2.94 10.70 -5.89
C LEU A 95 2.48 9.26 -5.65
N THR A 96 1.18 9.04 -5.83
CA THR A 96 0.53 7.78 -5.60
C THR A 96 0.93 6.95 -6.80
N VAL A 97 2.01 6.21 -6.65
CA VAL A 97 2.28 5.09 -7.55
C VAL A 97 1.02 4.25 -7.49
N PRO A 98 0.25 4.11 -8.59
CA PRO A 98 -0.99 3.36 -8.56
C PRO A 98 -0.60 1.97 -8.07
N ARG A 99 -1.06 1.62 -6.86
CA ARG A 99 -0.91 0.28 -6.33
C ARG A 99 -1.80 -0.56 -7.23
N HIS A 100 -1.22 -1.11 -8.30
CA HIS A 100 -1.88 -2.08 -9.15
C HIS A 100 -2.18 -3.30 -8.28
N VAL A 101 -3.32 -3.26 -7.60
CA VAL A 101 -4.01 -4.46 -7.15
C VAL A 101 -4.69 -5.00 -8.40
N THR A 102 -3.88 -5.57 -9.30
CA THR A 102 -4.42 -6.55 -10.24
C THR A 102 -5.19 -7.58 -9.41
N PRO A 103 -6.34 -8.10 -9.89
CA PRO A 103 -6.92 -9.30 -9.30
C PRO A 103 -5.92 -10.43 -9.54
N ARG A 104 -4.92 -10.54 -8.66
CA ARG A 104 -3.87 -11.55 -8.76
C ARG A 104 -4.50 -12.84 -8.27
N THR A 105 -5.09 -13.56 -9.22
CA THR A 105 -5.61 -14.92 -9.07
C THR A 105 -4.71 -15.70 -8.12
N GLU A 106 -5.26 -16.16 -6.99
CA GLU A 106 -4.52 -16.87 -5.97
C GLU A 106 -4.07 -18.21 -6.55
N THR A 107 -2.79 -18.31 -6.91
CA THR A 107 -2.25 -19.59 -7.41
C THR A 107 -2.29 -20.64 -6.29
N PRO A 108 -2.48 -21.93 -6.60
CA PRO A 108 -2.47 -23.00 -5.59
C PRO A 108 -1.20 -22.98 -4.72
N THR A 109 -0.06 -22.62 -5.31
CA THR A 109 1.23 -22.48 -4.64
C THR A 109 1.23 -21.30 -3.65
N LEU A 110 0.67 -20.15 -4.04
CA LEU A 110 0.55 -18.99 -3.16
C LEU A 110 -0.37 -19.30 -1.96
N LYS A 111 -1.49 -20.00 -2.20
CA LYS A 111 -2.39 -20.45 -1.14
C LYS A 111 -1.68 -21.35 -0.13
N LYS A 112 -0.88 -22.32 -0.61
CA LYS A 112 -0.10 -23.21 0.25
C LYS A 112 0.92 -22.45 1.11
N VAL A 113 1.64 -21.49 0.52
CA VAL A 113 2.59 -20.63 1.27
C VAL A 113 1.85 -19.79 2.32
N ARG A 114 0.69 -19.24 1.95
CA ARG A 114 -0.19 -18.46 2.84
C ARG A 114 -0.65 -19.27 4.05
N GLU A 115 -1.12 -20.50 3.83
CA GLU A 115 -1.58 -21.38 4.90
C GLU A 115 -0.45 -21.72 5.89
N VAL A 116 0.75 -22.02 5.39
CA VAL A 116 1.92 -22.32 6.23
C VAL A 116 2.34 -21.11 7.07
N ILE A 117 2.46 -19.92 6.45
CA ILE A 117 2.84 -18.73 7.22
C ILE A 117 1.74 -18.29 8.19
N ARG A 118 0.46 -18.46 7.82
CA ARG A 118 -0.68 -18.18 8.72
C ARG A 118 -0.74 -19.12 9.92
N ALA A 119 -0.37 -20.39 9.74
CA ALA A 119 -0.23 -21.34 10.83
C ALA A 119 0.95 -20.99 11.76
N THR A 120 1.93 -20.26 11.23
CA THR A 120 3.12 -19.86 11.97
C THR A 120 2.90 -18.49 12.62
N GLN A 121 2.61 -18.47 13.92
CA GLN A 121 2.30 -17.24 14.67
C GLN A 121 3.55 -16.40 15.00
N SER A 122 4.75 -16.90 14.70
CA SER A 122 6.05 -16.27 14.98
C SER A 122 6.76 -15.83 13.70
N TYR A 123 7.81 -15.02 13.87
CA TYR A 123 8.70 -14.64 12.77
C TYR A 123 9.47 -15.86 12.25
N VAL A 124 9.36 -16.12 10.96
CA VAL A 124 10.04 -17.21 10.27
C VAL A 124 10.82 -16.76 9.06
N THR A 125 11.88 -17.48 8.76
CA THR A 125 12.66 -17.29 7.53
C THR A 125 11.95 -17.94 6.34
N ALA A 126 12.25 -17.44 5.13
CA ALA A 126 11.78 -18.08 3.89
C ALA A 126 12.24 -19.55 3.77
N ARG A 127 13.35 -19.92 4.44
CA ARG A 127 13.87 -21.29 4.47
C ARG A 127 12.98 -22.21 5.30
N GLN A 128 12.56 -21.77 6.47
CA GLN A 128 11.63 -22.53 7.31
C GLN A 128 10.29 -22.74 6.60
N VAL A 129 9.76 -21.72 5.92
CA VAL A 129 8.53 -21.86 5.12
C VAL A 129 8.74 -22.81 3.92
N ALA A 130 9.92 -22.81 3.30
CA ALA A 130 10.28 -23.74 2.24
C ALA A 130 10.29 -25.21 2.71
N GLU A 131 10.81 -25.48 3.91
CA GLU A 131 10.82 -26.82 4.51
C GLU A 131 9.40 -27.37 4.71
N HIS A 132 8.45 -26.51 5.11
CA HIS A 132 7.06 -26.91 5.34
C HIS A 132 6.24 -27.01 4.04
N THR A 133 6.58 -26.22 3.01
CA THR A 133 5.85 -26.21 1.73
C THR A 133 6.38 -27.22 0.71
N GLY A 134 7.61 -27.71 0.87
CA GLY A 134 8.32 -28.54 -0.10
C GLY A 134 8.78 -27.76 -1.35
N LEU A 135 8.84 -26.44 -1.27
CA LEU A 135 9.24 -25.55 -2.35
C LEU A 135 10.69 -25.09 -2.17
N SER A 136 11.30 -24.53 -3.22
CA SER A 136 12.61 -23.88 -3.06
C SER A 136 12.50 -22.59 -2.22
N ALA A 137 13.52 -22.27 -1.43
CA ALA A 137 13.58 -21.03 -0.66
C ALA A 137 13.52 -19.77 -1.56
N VAL A 138 13.95 -19.86 -2.82
CA VAL A 138 13.86 -18.77 -3.80
C VAL A 138 12.40 -18.54 -4.23
N SER A 139 11.68 -19.62 -4.54
CA SER A 139 10.26 -19.57 -4.89
C SER A 139 9.41 -19.06 -3.73
N VAL A 140 9.66 -19.55 -2.51
CA VAL A 140 8.96 -19.09 -1.31
C VAL A 140 9.21 -17.62 -1.04
N ARG A 141 10.45 -17.14 -1.19
CA ARG A 141 10.76 -15.71 -1.02
C ARG A 141 10.00 -14.84 -2.02
N ARG A 142 9.83 -15.30 -3.27
CA ARG A 142 9.00 -14.61 -4.26
C ARG A 142 7.55 -14.52 -3.79
N TYR A 143 6.95 -15.62 -3.33
CA TYR A 143 5.57 -15.62 -2.85
C TYR A 143 5.38 -14.83 -1.56
N LEU A 144 6.33 -14.87 -0.63
CA LEU A 144 6.29 -14.06 0.60
C LEU A 144 6.40 -12.56 0.30
N ARG A 145 7.23 -12.17 -0.68
CA ARG A 145 7.27 -10.78 -1.17
C ARG A 145 5.92 -10.37 -1.73
N GLU A 146 5.30 -11.23 -2.53
CA GLU A 146 3.96 -10.99 -3.05
C GLU A 146 2.90 -10.87 -1.93
N LEU A 147 2.97 -11.69 -0.88
CA LEU A 147 2.07 -11.55 0.29
C LEU A 147 2.36 -10.29 1.11
N THR A 148 3.61 -9.83 1.16
CA THR A 148 4.00 -8.56 1.80
C THR A 148 3.47 -7.37 1.00
N GLU A 149 3.58 -7.40 -0.34
CA GLU A 149 2.97 -6.41 -1.23
C GLU A 149 1.44 -6.33 -1.03
N ARG A 150 0.79 -7.47 -0.75
CA ARG A 150 -0.65 -7.55 -0.45
C ARG A 150 -1.02 -7.10 0.96
N GLY A 151 -0.06 -6.93 1.87
CA GLY A 151 -0.30 -6.59 3.28
C GLY A 151 -0.65 -7.77 4.19
N ASP A 152 -0.67 -9.00 3.66
CA ASP A 152 -0.98 -10.22 4.41
C ASP A 152 0.16 -10.64 5.36
N VAL A 153 1.40 -10.21 5.07
CA VAL A 153 2.62 -10.64 5.76
C VAL A 153 3.46 -9.42 6.14
N ALA A 154 3.93 -9.38 7.39
CA ALA A 154 4.88 -8.40 7.88
C ALA A 154 6.31 -8.92 7.75
N THR A 155 7.27 -8.01 7.52
CA THR A 155 8.69 -8.34 7.40
C THR A 155 9.52 -7.67 8.50
N ALA A 156 10.49 -8.38 9.04
CA ALA A 156 11.51 -7.85 9.93
C ALA A 156 12.90 -8.24 9.45
N VAL A 157 13.91 -7.45 9.78
CA VAL A 157 15.32 -7.76 9.48
C VAL A 157 16.01 -8.16 10.77
N GLN A 158 16.58 -9.37 10.78
CA GLN A 158 17.43 -9.81 11.87
C GLN A 158 18.90 -9.62 11.50
N TYR A 159 19.57 -8.72 12.21
CA TYR A 159 21.01 -8.51 12.11
C TYR A 159 21.74 -9.41 13.10
N GLY A 160 22.48 -10.40 12.59
CA GLY A 160 23.33 -11.28 13.41
C GLY A 160 24.70 -10.66 13.68
N LYS A 161 25.37 -11.10 14.76
CA LYS A 161 26.69 -10.59 15.19
C LYS A 161 27.81 -10.73 14.15
N THR A 162 27.70 -11.61 13.15
CA THR A 162 28.69 -11.76 12.06
C THR A 162 28.04 -12.43 10.83
N GLY A 163 27.25 -11.72 10.02
CA GLY A 163 26.65 -12.29 8.81
C GLY A 163 25.72 -11.37 8.01
N ARG A 164 25.31 -11.83 6.81
CA ARG A 164 24.33 -11.12 5.96
C ARG A 164 22.98 -11.01 6.69
N PRO A 165 22.30 -9.85 6.66
CA PRO A 165 21.01 -9.66 7.32
C PRO A 165 19.99 -10.69 6.83
N THR A 166 19.25 -11.28 7.76
CA THR A 166 18.24 -12.30 7.46
C THR A 166 16.85 -11.69 7.53
N THR A 167 16.10 -11.76 6.43
CA THR A 167 14.70 -11.33 6.40
C THR A 167 13.81 -12.38 7.04
N LEU A 168 13.05 -11.95 8.03
CA LEU A 168 12.01 -12.69 8.72
C LEU A 168 10.63 -12.24 8.24
N PHE A 169 9.68 -13.16 8.23
CA PHE A 169 8.32 -12.98 7.77
C PHE A 169 7.36 -13.47 8.85
N ARG A 170 6.26 -12.76 9.09
CA ARG A 170 5.20 -13.16 10.02
C ARG A 170 3.84 -12.88 9.39
N TRP A 171 2.85 -13.73 9.67
CA TRP A 171 1.48 -13.42 9.30
C TRP A 171 1.01 -12.13 9.97
N SER A 172 0.53 -11.18 9.17
CA SER A 172 -0.05 -9.94 9.68
C SER A 172 -1.53 -10.21 9.99
N SER A 173 -1.86 -10.46 11.25
CA SER A 173 -3.24 -10.40 11.71
C SER A 173 -3.64 -8.93 11.83
N SER A 174 -3.94 -8.29 10.69
CA SER A 174 -4.65 -7.01 10.59
C SER A 174 -4.33 -5.97 11.68
N ASN A 175 -3.51 -4.98 11.31
CA ASN A 175 -3.32 -3.69 12.01
C ASN A 175 -2.31 -3.66 13.17
N GLU A 176 -1.02 -3.81 12.87
CA GLU A 176 0.05 -3.22 13.69
C GLU A 176 1.00 -2.41 12.79
N PRO A 177 1.34 -1.15 13.16
CA PRO A 177 2.31 -0.37 12.42
C PRO A 177 3.68 -1.06 12.45
N HIS A 178 4.45 -0.83 11.39
CA HIS A 178 5.81 -1.31 11.21
C HIS A 178 6.73 -0.69 12.28
N GLU A 179 6.76 -1.29 13.46
CA GLU A 179 7.73 -0.96 14.50
C GLU A 179 9.02 -1.71 14.17
N ASP A 180 10.00 -0.96 13.65
CA ASP A 180 11.38 -1.40 13.56
C ASP A 180 11.81 -1.91 14.95
N PRO A 181 12.35 -3.14 15.09
CA PRO A 181 12.86 -3.57 16.37
C PRO A 181 13.98 -2.64 16.78
N ALA A 182 13.75 -1.91 17.88
CA ALA A 182 14.66 -0.91 18.44
C ALA A 182 16.11 -1.41 18.44
N PRO A 183 17.09 -0.56 18.09
CA PRO A 183 18.50 -0.93 18.15
C PRO A 183 18.81 -1.33 19.59
N THR A 184 19.11 -2.61 19.79
CA THR A 184 19.54 -3.14 21.08
C THR A 184 20.78 -2.36 21.51
N HIS A 185 20.61 -1.47 22.49
CA HIS A 185 21.70 -0.74 23.14
C HIS A 185 22.73 -1.75 23.65
N ILE A 186 23.88 -1.80 22.98
CA ILE A 186 25.05 -2.52 23.49
C ILE A 186 25.65 -1.63 24.58
N GLN A 187 25.37 -1.95 25.85
CA GLN A 187 26.12 -1.45 26.99
C GLN A 187 27.55 -2.00 26.90
N LEU A 188 28.48 -1.18 26.41
CA LEU A 188 29.91 -1.43 26.56
C LEU A 188 30.28 -1.15 28.03
N GLY A 189 30.42 -2.23 28.81
CA GLY A 189 31.05 -2.18 30.12
C GLY A 189 32.52 -1.80 29.98
N SER A 190 32.88 -0.58 30.39
CA SER A 190 34.27 -0.19 30.58
C SER A 190 34.79 -0.86 31.86
N THR A 191 35.59 -1.90 31.64
CA THR A 191 36.30 -2.63 32.68
C THR A 191 37.54 -1.84 33.10
N THR A 192 37.68 -1.62 34.40
CA THR A 192 38.87 -1.33 35.20
C THR A 192 40.23 -1.47 34.49
N ARG A 193 41.07 -0.45 34.57
CA ARG A 193 42.53 -0.67 34.67
C ARG A 193 43.21 0.35 35.60
N ARG A 194 43.66 -0.18 36.74
CA ARG A 194 44.79 0.29 37.57
C ARG A 194 45.96 0.75 36.69
N THR A 195 46.57 1.88 37.05
CA THR A 195 47.80 1.95 37.88
C THR A 195 48.02 3.39 38.31
#